data_AF-A0AAD9NB73-F1
#
_entry.id   AF-A0AAD9NB73-F1
#
_cell.length_a   1.000
_cell.length_b   1.000
_cell.length_c   1.000
_cell.angle_alpha   90.00
_cell.angle_beta   90.00
_cell.angle_gamma   90.00
#
_symmetry.space_group_name_H-M   'P 1'
#
loop_
_entity.id
_entity.type
_entity.pdbx_description
1 polymer ?
#
loop_
_entity_poly.entity_id
_entity_poly.type
_entity_poly.pdbx_seq_one_letter_code
_entity_poly.pdbx_strand_id
1 'polypeptide(L)'
;MEPIAWRLCGSFHGTHVPSGCVTDATVSDELREFTSANGVRHVFATPYHPSTNVYGGRAAQSFKEVMKHMQPAPSQLCFTRCLANDRLTPYSTTNRSPAGLLLRRRPKSRLDLIGPYTRARMEEKQMRQEMQHDQHAKHRIINPGWSYISV
;
A
#
# COMPACT_ATOMS: atom_id res chain seq x y z
N MET A 1 26.42 -0.66 8.24
CA MET A 1 25.05 -0.84 8.76
C MET A 1 24.27 0.36 8.32
N GLU A 2 23.20 0.11 7.62
CA GLU A 2 22.34 1.11 7.03
C GLU A 2 21.37 1.64 8.12
N PRO A 3 21.33 2.97 8.43
CA PRO A 3 20.54 3.54 9.54
C PRO A 3 19.03 3.21 9.50
N ILE A 4 18.32 3.17 10.61
CA ILE A 4 16.89 2.78 10.59
C ILE A 4 16.06 3.82 9.79
N ALA A 5 16.51 5.07 9.81
CA ALA A 5 15.91 6.21 9.10
C ALA A 5 15.76 6.01 7.58
N TRP A 6 16.79 5.59 6.85
CA TRP A 6 16.70 5.48 5.38
C TRP A 6 15.94 4.21 4.93
N ARG A 7 15.84 3.17 5.78
CA ARG A 7 14.96 2.01 5.51
C ARG A 7 13.49 2.42 5.47
N LEU A 8 13.11 3.39 6.29
CA LEU A 8 11.77 4.00 6.25
C LEU A 8 11.56 4.77 4.94
N CYS A 9 12.57 5.51 4.48
CA CYS A 9 12.53 6.24 3.20
C CYS A 9 12.21 5.33 2.01
N GLY A 10 12.86 4.16 1.91
CA GLY A 10 12.58 3.16 0.87
C GLY A 10 11.16 2.60 0.91
N SER A 11 10.54 2.57 2.09
CA SER A 11 9.15 2.13 2.27
C SER A 11 8.12 3.19 1.86
N PHE A 12 8.45 4.48 1.98
CA PHE A 12 7.54 5.59 1.67
C PHE A 12 7.59 6.07 0.21
N HIS A 13 8.65 5.77 -0.55
CA HIS A 13 8.73 6.15 -1.97
C HIS A 13 7.55 5.63 -2.81
N GLY A 14 6.90 4.54 -2.42
CA GLY A 14 5.71 4.00 -3.09
C GLY A 14 4.36 4.48 -2.54
N THR A 15 4.34 5.10 -1.36
CA THR A 15 3.14 5.53 -0.65
C THR A 15 3.48 6.80 0.11
N HIS A 16 3.07 7.96 -0.43
CA HIS A 16 3.17 9.31 0.14
C HIS A 16 3.69 9.41 1.59
N VAL A 17 4.72 10.25 1.79
CA VAL A 17 5.24 10.55 3.12
C VAL A 17 4.12 11.03 4.05
N PRO A 18 3.93 10.41 5.23
CA PRO A 18 2.86 10.76 6.14
C PRO A 18 3.09 12.15 6.75
N SER A 19 2.01 12.90 6.97
CA SER A 19 2.08 14.25 7.57
C SER A 19 2.43 14.25 9.06
N GLY A 20 2.39 13.10 9.73
CA GLY A 20 2.78 12.97 11.12
C GLY A 20 2.96 11.53 11.57
N CYS A 21 3.76 11.33 12.61
CA CYS A 21 4.01 10.03 13.23
C CYS A 21 3.86 10.14 14.76
N VAL A 22 3.41 9.05 15.37
CA VAL A 22 3.31 8.93 16.83
C VAL A 22 4.22 7.80 17.28
N THR A 23 5.13 8.09 18.21
CA THR A 23 5.97 7.05 18.84
C THR A 23 5.91 7.17 20.35
N ASP A 24 6.36 6.11 21.02
CA ASP A 24 6.68 6.15 22.44
C ASP A 24 7.84 7.12 22.70
N ALA A 25 7.98 7.55 23.95
CA ALA A 25 8.81 8.68 24.37
C ALA A 25 10.33 8.48 24.17
N THR A 26 10.77 7.33 23.69
CA THR A 26 12.18 7.00 23.44
C THR A 26 12.48 7.08 21.95
N VAL A 27 12.91 8.25 21.50
CA VAL A 27 13.24 8.52 20.09
C VAL A 27 14.75 8.68 19.97
N SER A 28 15.38 7.91 19.07
CA SER A 28 16.80 8.10 18.72
C SER A 28 16.99 9.39 17.90
N ASP A 29 18.18 9.99 18.01
CA ASP A 29 18.51 11.20 17.24
C ASP A 29 18.34 10.98 15.71
N GLU A 30 18.63 9.77 15.23
CA GLU A 30 18.40 9.38 13.82
C GLU A 30 16.93 9.53 13.39
N LEU A 31 15.98 9.16 14.24
CA LEU A 31 14.56 9.25 13.92
C LEU A 31 14.08 10.70 13.95
N ARG A 32 14.63 11.52 14.84
CA ARG A 32 14.36 12.97 14.90
C ARG A 32 14.89 13.69 13.66
N GLU A 33 16.09 13.34 13.20
CA GLU A 33 16.65 13.90 11.97
C GLU A 33 15.82 13.48 10.76
N PHE A 34 15.39 12.22 10.69
CA PHE A 34 14.52 11.73 9.61
C PHE A 34 13.17 12.46 9.55
N THR A 35 12.48 12.61 10.69
CA THR A 35 11.17 13.28 10.73
C THR A 35 11.29 14.76 10.38
N SER A 36 12.35 15.42 10.86
CA SER A 36 12.67 16.81 10.48
C SER A 36 12.97 16.95 8.99
N ALA A 37 13.80 16.07 8.41
CA ALA A 37 14.20 16.11 7.01
C ALA A 37 13.02 15.84 6.05
N ASN A 38 12.04 15.04 6.46
CA ASN A 38 10.87 14.68 5.65
C ASN A 38 9.62 15.52 5.96
N GLY A 39 9.72 16.54 6.83
CA GLY A 39 8.59 17.39 7.22
C GLY A 39 7.47 16.65 7.97
N VAL A 40 7.80 15.53 8.63
CA VAL A 40 6.84 14.69 9.36
C VAL A 40 6.67 15.24 10.77
N ARG A 41 5.44 15.62 11.14
CA ARG A 41 5.16 16.08 12.51
C ARG A 41 5.26 14.90 13.49
N HIS A 42 6.30 14.91 14.32
CA HIS A 42 6.50 13.90 15.36
C HIS A 42 5.75 14.28 16.64
N VAL A 43 4.80 13.44 17.04
CA VAL A 43 4.05 13.59 18.30
C VAL A 43 4.44 12.45 19.23
N PHE A 44 4.82 12.78 20.45
CA PHE A 44 5.04 11.78 21.49
C PHE A 44 3.70 11.31 22.04
N ALA A 45 3.45 10.00 22.03
CA ALA A 45 2.34 9.44 22.78
C ALA A 45 2.58 9.74 24.27
N THR A 46 1.76 10.59 24.87
CA THR A 46 1.79 10.76 26.32
C THR A 46 1.40 9.42 26.97
N PRO A 47 1.95 9.05 28.14
CA PRO A 47 1.61 7.81 28.85
C PRO A 47 0.10 7.60 29.09
N TYR A 48 -0.70 8.66 28.96
CA TYR A 48 -2.11 8.72 29.27
C TYR A 48 -3.04 8.75 28.03
N HIS A 49 -2.53 8.52 26.82
CA HIS A 49 -3.38 8.33 25.62
C HIS A 49 -3.31 6.86 25.11
N PRO A 50 -3.93 5.92 25.84
CA PRO A 50 -3.77 4.49 25.60
C PRO A 50 -4.31 4.03 24.24
N SER A 51 -5.28 4.74 23.65
CA SER A 51 -5.90 4.39 22.37
C SER A 51 -4.89 4.23 21.22
N THR A 52 -3.91 5.14 21.12
CA THR A 52 -2.92 5.11 20.03
C THR A 52 -1.90 4.00 20.21
N ASN A 53 -1.46 3.74 21.45
CA ASN A 53 -0.54 2.64 21.75
C ASN A 53 -1.22 1.27 21.60
N VAL A 54 -2.51 1.19 21.99
CA VAL A 54 -3.31 -0.04 21.87
C VAL A 54 -3.45 -0.49 20.42
N TYR A 55 -3.52 0.42 19.44
CA TYR A 55 -3.57 0.03 18.03
C TYR A 55 -2.29 -0.66 17.57
N GLY A 56 -1.11 -0.10 17.89
CA GLY A 56 0.17 -0.72 17.61
C GLY A 56 0.34 -2.08 18.32
N GLY A 57 -0.07 -2.16 19.59
CA GLY A 57 -0.05 -3.39 20.36
C GLY A 57 -0.94 -4.50 19.78
N ARG A 58 -2.17 -4.16 19.38
CA ARG A 58 -3.10 -5.10 18.73
C ARG A 58 -2.56 -5.60 17.38
N ALA A 59 -1.99 -4.71 16.57
CA ALA A 59 -1.37 -5.08 15.30
C ALA A 59 -0.20 -6.06 15.51
N ALA A 60 0.66 -5.81 16.50
CA ALA A 60 1.76 -6.71 16.85
C ALA A 60 1.26 -8.07 17.35
N GLN A 61 0.16 -8.10 18.11
CA GLN A 61 -0.45 -9.34 18.57
C GLN A 61 -1.00 -10.16 17.39
N SER A 62 -1.81 -9.56 16.52
CA SER A 62 -2.34 -10.23 15.33
C SER A 62 -1.22 -10.75 14.42
N PHE A 63 -0.16 -9.97 14.25
CA PHE A 63 1.02 -10.41 13.49
C PHE A 63 1.67 -11.66 14.09
N LYS A 64 1.84 -11.71 15.42
CA LYS A 64 2.39 -12.89 16.12
C LYS A 64 1.50 -14.12 15.95
N GLU A 65 0.18 -13.95 16.03
CA GLU A 65 -0.78 -15.04 15.83
C GLU A 65 -0.70 -15.60 14.41
N VAL A 66 -0.72 -14.73 13.39
CA VAL A 66 -0.61 -15.16 11.98
C VAL A 66 0.71 -15.87 11.71
N MET A 67 1.82 -15.39 12.27
CA MET A 67 3.12 -16.05 12.14
C MET A 67 3.14 -17.46 12.76
N LYS A 68 2.48 -17.66 13.91
CA LYS A 68 2.38 -18.99 14.53
C LYS A 68 1.63 -19.96 13.62
N HIS A 69 0.58 -19.51 12.95
CA HIS A 69 -0.25 -20.34 12.07
C HIS A 69 0.39 -20.66 10.71
N MET A 70 1.38 -19.87 10.25
CA MET A 70 2.03 -20.06 8.94
C MET A 70 3.29 -20.95 8.98
N GLN A 71 3.69 -21.48 10.14
CA GLN A 71 4.81 -22.42 10.20
C GLN A 71 4.45 -23.76 9.52
N PRO A 72 5.37 -24.39 8.76
CA PRO A 72 6.82 -24.15 8.70
C PRO A 72 7.31 -23.21 7.58
N ALA A 73 6.50 -22.27 7.06
CA ALA A 73 6.93 -21.42 5.95
C ALA A 73 8.09 -20.45 6.33
N PRO A 74 8.93 -20.04 5.35
CA PRO A 74 10.00 -19.06 5.58
C PRO A 74 9.49 -17.74 6.17
N SER A 75 10.22 -17.16 7.12
CA SER A 75 9.83 -15.95 7.85
C SER A 75 9.52 -14.75 6.95
N GLN A 76 10.29 -14.56 5.86
CA GLN A 76 10.04 -13.51 4.86
C GLN A 76 8.71 -13.72 4.11
N LEU A 77 8.38 -14.97 3.78
CA LEU A 77 7.12 -15.30 3.12
C LEU A 77 5.93 -15.09 4.08
N CYS A 78 6.08 -15.48 5.34
CA CYS A 78 5.09 -15.20 6.38
C CYS A 78 4.88 -13.69 6.54
N PHE A 79 5.96 -12.92 6.64
CA PHE A 79 5.92 -11.46 6.78
C PHE A 79 5.20 -10.79 5.60
N THR A 80 5.56 -11.14 4.37
CA THR A 80 4.91 -10.60 3.16
C THR A 80 3.43 -10.97 3.09
N ARG A 81 3.05 -12.19 3.49
CA ARG A 81 1.65 -12.62 3.57
C ARG A 81 0.87 -11.90 4.65
N CYS A 82 1.43 -11.73 5.85
CA CYS A 82 0.81 -10.95 6.92
C CYS A 82 0.51 -9.51 6.44
N LEU A 83 1.52 -8.83 5.89
CA LEU A 83 1.36 -7.47 5.38
C LEU A 83 0.34 -7.37 4.23
N ALA A 84 0.31 -8.37 3.35
CA ALA A 84 -0.68 -8.42 2.29
C ALA A 84 -2.10 -8.59 2.86
N ASN A 85 -2.26 -9.45 3.87
CA ASN A 85 -3.53 -9.68 4.53
C ASN A 85 -4.02 -8.42 5.24
N ASP A 86 -3.15 -7.76 6.01
CA ASP A 86 -3.48 -6.52 6.71
C ASP A 86 -3.91 -5.41 5.73
N ARG A 87 -3.24 -5.28 4.58
CA ARG A 87 -3.57 -4.27 3.57
C ARG A 87 -4.87 -4.54 2.82
N LEU A 88 -5.23 -5.81 2.62
CA LEU A 88 -6.37 -6.22 1.81
C LEU A 88 -7.64 -6.48 2.64
N THR A 89 -7.49 -6.82 3.93
CA THR A 89 -8.62 -7.14 4.80
C THR A 89 -9.36 -5.86 5.20
N PRO A 90 -10.69 -5.78 5.00
CA PRO A 90 -11.46 -4.63 5.44
C PRO A 90 -11.55 -4.56 6.97
N TYR A 91 -11.41 -3.36 7.53
CA TYR A 91 -11.71 -3.15 8.94
C TYR A 91 -13.22 -3.27 9.19
N SER A 92 -13.60 -3.95 10.28
CA SER A 92 -15.01 -4.14 10.67
C SER A 92 -15.79 -2.84 10.84
N THR A 93 -15.11 -1.77 11.28
CA THR A 93 -15.73 -0.46 11.51
C THR A 93 -16.01 0.32 10.22
N THR A 94 -15.17 0.15 9.20
CA THR A 94 -15.21 0.98 7.97
C THR A 94 -15.67 0.16 6.76
N ASN A 95 -15.66 -1.18 6.84
CA ASN A 95 -15.86 -2.11 5.72
C ASN A 95 -14.96 -1.83 4.50
N ARG A 96 -13.86 -1.11 4.71
CA ARG A 96 -12.86 -0.75 3.70
C ARG A 96 -11.50 -1.24 4.16
N SER A 97 -10.71 -1.74 3.21
CA SER A 97 -9.35 -2.18 3.48
C SER A 97 -8.40 -0.98 3.61
N PRO A 98 -7.31 -1.08 4.38
CA PRO A 98 -6.33 0.00 4.52
C PRO A 98 -5.79 0.49 3.18
N ALA A 99 -5.41 -0.44 2.28
CA ALA A 99 -4.96 -0.08 0.95
C ALA A 99 -6.09 0.54 0.10
N GLY A 100 -7.33 0.16 0.33
CA GLY A 100 -8.50 0.78 -0.30
C GLY A 100 -8.74 2.22 0.16
N LEU A 101 -8.52 2.50 1.45
CA LEU A 101 -8.60 3.85 2.02
C LEU A 101 -7.46 4.74 1.52
N LEU A 102 -6.23 4.20 1.51
CA LEU A 102 -5.03 4.92 1.04
C LEU A 102 -5.09 5.22 -0.46
N LEU A 103 -5.42 4.23 -1.29
CA LEU A 103 -5.39 4.38 -2.75
C LEU A 103 -6.71 4.93 -3.31
N ARG A 104 -7.74 5.12 -2.47
CA ARG A 104 -9.13 5.45 -2.87
C ARG A 104 -9.73 4.53 -3.94
N ARG A 105 -9.13 3.36 -4.15
CA ARG A 105 -9.54 2.32 -5.12
C ARG A 105 -9.28 0.96 -4.51
N ARG A 106 -10.06 -0.06 -4.88
CA ARG A 106 -9.82 -1.44 -4.42
C ARG A 106 -8.58 -1.99 -5.13
N PRO A 107 -7.48 -2.32 -4.41
CA PRO A 107 -6.33 -2.95 -5.02
C PRO A 107 -6.71 -4.34 -5.55
N LYS A 108 -6.20 -4.69 -6.74
CA LYS A 108 -6.37 -6.04 -7.29
C LYS A 108 -5.50 -7.02 -6.52
N SER A 109 -6.07 -8.14 -6.14
CA SER A 109 -5.41 -9.22 -5.42
C SER A 109 -5.54 -10.54 -6.18
N ARG A 110 -4.72 -11.55 -5.83
CA ARG A 110 -4.86 -12.90 -6.40
C ARG A 110 -6.21 -13.53 -6.10
N LEU A 111 -6.87 -13.14 -5.00
CA LEU A 111 -8.22 -13.58 -4.66
C LEU A 111 -9.27 -13.09 -5.68
N ASP A 112 -9.04 -11.92 -6.29
CA ASP A 112 -9.95 -11.40 -7.31
C ASP A 112 -9.90 -12.19 -8.64
N LEU A 113 -8.85 -13.01 -8.85
CA LEU A 113 -8.71 -13.90 -10.01
C LEU A 113 -9.52 -15.19 -9.90
N ILE A 114 -9.88 -15.59 -8.67
CA ILE A 114 -10.59 -16.86 -8.41
C ILE A 114 -12.10 -16.68 -8.70
N GLY A 115 -12.61 -15.45 -8.65
CA GLY A 115 -14.02 -15.16 -8.93
C GLY A 115 -14.35 -15.22 -10.43
N PRO A 116 -15.25 -16.09 -10.90
CA PRO A 116 -15.64 -16.17 -12.31
C PRO A 116 -16.25 -14.86 -12.83
N TYR A 117 -16.85 -14.07 -11.94
CA TYR A 117 -17.53 -12.82 -12.26
C TYR A 117 -16.58 -11.62 -12.47
N THR A 118 -15.38 -11.65 -11.91
CA THR A 118 -14.46 -10.51 -12.00
C THR A 118 -13.81 -10.41 -13.38
N ARG A 119 -13.44 -11.55 -13.97
CA ARG A 119 -12.77 -11.60 -15.28
C ARG A 119 -13.72 -11.17 -16.40
N ALA A 120 -14.91 -11.76 -16.47
CA ALA A 120 -15.93 -11.42 -17.45
C ALA A 120 -16.29 -9.91 -17.40
N ARG A 121 -16.43 -9.35 -16.20
CA ARG A 121 -16.71 -7.92 -16.01
C ARG A 121 -15.53 -7.01 -16.36
N MET A 122 -14.29 -7.47 -16.21
CA MET A 122 -13.10 -6.73 -16.69
C MET A 122 -13.05 -6.74 -18.21
N GLU A 123 -13.24 -7.90 -18.83
CA GLU A 123 -13.28 -8.06 -20.29
C GLU A 123 -14.38 -7.18 -20.92
N GLU A 124 -15.59 -7.19 -20.36
CA GLU A 124 -16.71 -6.33 -20.83
C GLU A 124 -16.42 -4.83 -20.65
N LYS A 125 -15.71 -4.43 -19.60
CA LYS A 125 -15.29 -3.02 -19.42
C LYS A 125 -14.19 -2.63 -20.40
N GLN A 126 -13.25 -3.52 -20.67
CA GLN A 126 -12.15 -3.27 -21.58
C GLN A 126 -12.64 -3.18 -23.02
N MET A 127 -13.52 -4.09 -23.45
CA MET A 127 -14.23 -4.00 -24.73
C MET A 127 -15.00 -2.68 -24.89
N ARG A 128 -15.68 -2.22 -23.82
CA ARG A 128 -16.38 -0.92 -23.85
C ARG A 128 -15.42 0.26 -23.96
N GLN A 129 -14.27 0.20 -23.30
CA GLN A 129 -13.24 1.25 -23.40
C GLN A 129 -12.60 1.29 -24.78
N GLU A 130 -12.30 0.13 -25.36
CA GLU A 130 -11.81 0.00 -26.75
C GLU A 130 -12.83 0.57 -27.73
N MET A 131 -14.09 0.16 -27.67
CA MET A 131 -15.15 0.70 -28.54
C MET A 131 -15.32 2.22 -28.39
N GLN A 132 -15.27 2.76 -27.17
CA GLN A 132 -15.38 4.21 -26.96
C GLN A 132 -14.15 4.97 -27.44
N HIS A 133 -12.96 4.40 -27.25
CA HIS A 133 -11.71 4.97 -27.73
C HIS A 133 -11.68 4.98 -29.25
N ASP A 134 -12.04 3.87 -29.89
CA ASP A 134 -12.05 3.71 -31.34
C ASP A 134 -13.08 4.61 -32.03
N GLN A 135 -14.21 4.90 -31.38
CA GLN A 135 -15.17 5.90 -31.86
C GLN A 135 -14.58 7.31 -31.98
N HIS A 136 -13.60 7.64 -31.15
CA HIS A 136 -12.96 8.96 -31.11
C HIS A 136 -11.52 8.92 -31.66
N ALA A 137 -11.02 7.74 -32.03
CA ALA A 137 -9.66 7.54 -32.51
C ALA A 137 -9.57 7.98 -33.97
N LYS A 138 -8.71 8.97 -34.25
CA LYS A 138 -8.37 9.34 -35.62
C LYS A 138 -7.50 8.24 -36.22
N HIS A 139 -7.84 7.79 -37.41
CA HIS A 139 -7.08 6.77 -38.14
C HIS A 139 -5.64 7.24 -38.36
N ARG A 140 -4.68 6.64 -37.64
CA ARG A 140 -3.26 6.97 -37.76
C ARG A 140 -2.63 5.98 -38.74
N ILE A 141 -2.40 6.44 -39.97
CA ILE A 141 -1.64 5.68 -40.96
C ILE A 141 -0.17 5.71 -40.51
N ILE A 142 0.31 4.60 -39.96
CA ILE A 142 1.72 4.43 -39.63
C ILE A 142 2.39 3.89 -40.89
N ASN A 143 2.91 4.78 -41.73
CA ASN A 143 3.72 4.36 -42.87
C ASN A 143 5.02 3.73 -42.36
N PRO A 144 5.34 2.47 -42.73
CA PRO A 144 6.58 1.81 -42.35
C PRO A 144 7.74 2.48 -43.11
N GLY A 145 8.29 3.56 -42.55
CA GLY A 145 9.40 4.29 -43.15
C GLY A 145 9.64 5.71 -42.64
N TRP A 146 8.74 6.29 -41.84
CA TRP A 146 8.89 7.68 -41.36
C TRP A 146 9.07 7.74 -39.84
N SER A 147 10.30 7.56 -39.40
CA SER A 147 10.74 7.97 -38.07
C SER A 147 11.00 9.47 -38.07
N TYR A 148 9.99 10.31 -37.87
CA TYR A 148 10.19 11.66 -37.32
C TYR A 148 8.95 12.07 -36.53
N ILE A 149 9.07 12.03 -35.20
CA ILE A 149 8.18 12.72 -34.27
C ILE A 149 8.73 14.14 -34.18
N SER A 150 8.04 15.11 -34.77
CA SER A 150 8.17 16.52 -34.38
C SER A 150 7.18 16.77 -33.25
N VAL A 151 7.70 17.40 -32.19
CA VAL A 151 7.09 17.70 -30.89
C VAL A 151 5.87 18.59 -31.04
#